data_AF-A0A0D7ABE0-F1
#
_entry.id   AF-A0A0D7ABE0-F1
#
_cell.length_a   1.000
_cell.length_b   1.000
_cell.length_c   1.000
_cell.angle_alpha   90.00
_cell.angle_beta   90.00
_cell.angle_gamma   90.00
#
_symmetry.space_group_name_H-M   'P 1'
#
loop_
_entity.id
_entity.type
_entity.pdbx_description
1 polymer ?
#
loop_
_entity_poly.entity_id
_entity_poly.type
_entity_poly.pdbx_seq_one_letter_code
_entity_poly.pdbx_strand_id
1 'polypeptide(L)'
;LRRCYQNGRDVRDYFYELNRYWCALGEITPREQRIRFWEGLDGWLERALIEDDYDPDVNSLEELYARTQTLQRACVNTEAKRLRETKHRGGGSGGDPNKKNSNNDN
;
A
#
# COMPACT_ATOMS: atom_id res chain seq x y z
N LEU A 1 7.85 -20.82 -7.81
CA LEU A 1 6.60 -20.07 -8.11
C LEU A 1 6.40 -18.78 -7.27
N ARG A 2 7.23 -18.44 -6.27
CA ARG A 2 7.09 -17.24 -5.42
C ARG A 2 7.30 -15.85 -6.07
N ARG A 3 7.73 -15.76 -7.34
CA ARG A 3 8.14 -14.48 -7.96
C ARG A 3 6.99 -13.61 -8.50
N CYS A 4 5.80 -14.18 -8.67
CA CYS A 4 4.67 -13.47 -9.30
C CYS A 4 3.58 -13.07 -8.31
N TYR A 5 3.91 -12.95 -7.03
CA TYR A 5 3.00 -12.39 -6.03
C TYR A 5 3.43 -10.97 -5.69
N GLN A 6 2.47 -10.13 -5.32
CA GLN A 6 2.72 -8.78 -4.86
C GLN A 6 3.62 -8.80 -3.61
N ASN A 7 3.28 -9.60 -2.60
CA ASN A 7 4.08 -9.79 -1.38
C ASN A 7 4.51 -8.48 -0.72
N GLY A 8 3.59 -7.52 -0.57
CA GLY A 8 3.86 -6.21 -0.01
C GLY A 8 4.61 -5.24 -0.92
N ARG A 9 4.96 -5.65 -2.15
CA ARG A 9 5.56 -4.74 -3.14
C ARG A 9 4.55 -3.74 -3.67
N ASP A 10 5.07 -2.68 -4.27
CA ASP A 10 4.25 -1.73 -5.01
C ASP A 10 3.52 -2.44 -6.17
N VAL A 11 2.23 -2.15 -6.33
CA VAL A 11 1.36 -2.78 -7.33
C VAL A 11 1.87 -2.48 -8.75
N ARG A 12 2.50 -1.32 -8.97
CA ARG A 12 3.11 -0.97 -10.26
C ARG A 12 4.30 -1.84 -10.58
N ASP A 13 5.19 -2.04 -9.62
CA ASP A 13 6.39 -2.88 -9.81
C ASP A 13 5.98 -4.33 -10.04
N TYR A 14 5.03 -4.82 -9.24
CA TYR A 14 4.42 -6.14 -9.42
C TYR A 14 3.80 -6.31 -10.81
N PHE A 15 2.97 -5.36 -11.24
CA PHE A 15 2.32 -5.41 -12.56
C PHE A 15 3.32 -5.34 -13.71
N TYR A 16 4.37 -4.52 -13.58
CA TYR A 16 5.45 -4.43 -14.57
C TYR A 16 6.17 -5.77 -14.74
N GLU A 17 6.47 -6.47 -13.63
CA GLU A 17 7.06 -7.80 -13.69
C GLU A 17 6.14 -8.81 -14.37
N LEU A 18 4.84 -8.81 -14.02
CA LEU A 18 3.85 -9.66 -14.69
C LEU A 18 3.81 -9.44 -16.19
N ASN A 19 3.76 -8.18 -16.63
CA ASN A 19 3.74 -7.85 -18.05
C ASN A 19 5.01 -8.35 -18.75
N ARG A 20 6.18 -8.20 -18.11
CA ARG A 20 7.44 -8.75 -18.63
C ARG A 20 7.40 -10.27 -18.73
N TYR A 21 6.79 -10.96 -17.76
CA TYR A 21 6.60 -12.41 -17.81
C TYR A 21 5.68 -12.83 -18.96
N TRP A 22 4.58 -12.12 -19.17
CA TRP A 22 3.65 -12.39 -20.27
C TRP A 22 4.35 -12.20 -21.62
N CYS A 23 5.08 -11.09 -21.81
CA CYS A 23 5.87 -10.86 -23.02
C CYS A 23 6.91 -11.96 -23.28
N ALA A 24 7.50 -12.55 -22.23
CA ALA A 24 8.49 -13.62 -22.36
C ALA A 24 7.88 -14.99 -22.65
N LEU A 25 6.66 -15.25 -22.16
CA LEU A 25 5.95 -16.52 -22.35
C LEU A 25 5.20 -16.59 -23.69
N GLY A 26 4.98 -15.46 -24.36
CA GLY A 26 4.23 -15.38 -25.62
C GLY A 26 2.75 -15.07 -25.38
N GLU A 27 1.85 -15.71 -26.12
CA GLU A 27 0.41 -15.48 -25.98
C GLU A 27 -0.11 -16.01 -24.64
N ILE A 28 -0.47 -15.09 -23.74
CA ILE A 28 -1.33 -15.35 -22.58
C ILE A 28 -2.67 -14.69 -22.85
N THR A 29 -3.76 -15.42 -22.65
CA THR A 29 -5.09 -14.91 -22.91
C THR A 29 -5.41 -13.73 -21.97
N PRO A 30 -6.21 -12.74 -22.41
CA PRO A 30 -6.61 -11.63 -21.54
C PRO A 30 -7.26 -12.08 -20.24
N ARG A 31 -8.02 -13.18 -20.26
CA ARG A 31 -8.63 -13.77 -19.05
C ARG A 31 -7.57 -14.29 -18.09
N GLU A 32 -6.58 -15.04 -18.58
CA GLU A 32 -5.49 -15.53 -17.73
C GLU A 32 -4.65 -14.39 -17.14
N GLN A 33 -4.45 -13.29 -17.87
CA GLN A 33 -3.76 -12.12 -17.32
C GLN A 33 -4.53 -11.54 -16.13
N ARG A 34 -5.86 -11.43 -16.22
CA ARG A 34 -6.71 -10.97 -15.12
C ARG A 34 -6.67 -11.89 -13.91
N ILE A 35 -6.88 -13.19 -14.13
CA ILE A 35 -6.86 -14.18 -13.05
C ILE A 35 -5.49 -14.19 -12.36
N ARG A 36 -4.40 -14.22 -13.12
CA ARG A 36 -3.04 -14.21 -12.54
C ARG A 36 -2.71 -12.91 -11.82
N PHE A 37 -3.17 -11.77 -12.34
CA PHE A 37 -3.03 -10.49 -11.65
C PHE A 37 -3.74 -10.54 -10.30
N TRP A 38 -5.01 -10.95 -10.30
CA TRP A 38 -5.88 -11.06 -9.12
C TRP A 38 -5.31 -12.00 -8.06
N GLU A 39 -5.05 -13.26 -8.42
CA GLU A 39 -4.54 -14.30 -7.51
C GLU A 39 -3.15 -13.97 -6.94
N GLY A 40 -2.39 -13.13 -7.63
CA GLY A 40 -1.08 -12.68 -7.17
C GLY A 40 -1.12 -11.46 -6.24
N LEU A 41 -2.27 -10.81 -6.04
CA LEU A 41 -2.39 -9.67 -5.12
C LEU A 41 -2.19 -10.08 -3.67
N ASP A 42 -1.79 -9.12 -2.83
CA ASP A 42 -1.88 -9.30 -1.39
C ASP A 42 -3.36 -9.45 -1.00
N GLY A 43 -3.67 -10.43 -0.14
CA GLY A 43 -5.06 -10.77 0.17
C GLY A 43 -5.90 -9.65 0.80
N TRP A 44 -5.30 -8.56 1.28
CA TRP A 44 -6.05 -7.38 1.72
C TRP A 44 -6.52 -6.51 0.55
N LEU A 45 -5.75 -6.40 -0.53
CA LEU A 45 -6.15 -5.70 -1.75
C LEU A 45 -7.24 -6.47 -2.48
N GLU A 46 -7.10 -7.80 -2.54
CA GLU A 46 -8.14 -8.68 -3.07
C GLU A 46 -9.48 -8.46 -2.36
N ARG A 47 -9.49 -8.49 -1.02
CA ARG A 47 -10.71 -8.23 -0.23
C ARG A 47 -11.28 -6.83 -0.49
N ALA A 48 -10.43 -5.82 -0.55
CA ALA A 48 -10.89 -4.45 -0.80
C ALA A 48 -11.49 -4.29 -2.20
N LEU A 49 -10.98 -5.00 -3.22
CA LEU A 49 -11.59 -5.06 -4.54
C LEU A 49 -12.97 -5.73 -4.50
N ILE A 50 -13.10 -6.85 -3.78
CA ILE A 50 -14.39 -7.54 -3.61
C ILE A 50 -15.40 -6.62 -2.90
N GLU A 51 -14.97 -5.89 -1.87
CA GLU A 51 -15.82 -4.90 -1.16
C GLU A 51 -16.28 -3.75 -2.08
N ASP A 52 -15.48 -3.42 -3.10
CA ASP A 52 -15.80 -2.42 -4.11
C ASP A 52 -16.57 -3.00 -5.33
N ASP A 53 -17.04 -4.25 -5.25
CA ASP A 53 -17.78 -4.97 -6.32
C ASP A 53 -16.97 -5.22 -7.60
N TYR A 54 -15.66 -5.43 -7.48
CA TYR A 54 -14.80 -5.85 -8.59
C TYR A 54 -14.66 -7.37 -8.65
N ASP A 55 -14.67 -7.91 -9.87
CA ASP A 55 -14.56 -9.34 -10.16
C ASP A 55 -13.60 -9.56 -11.36
N PRO A 56 -12.61 -10.47 -11.27
CA PRO A 56 -11.66 -10.71 -12.35
C PRO A 56 -12.25 -11.34 -13.61
N ASP A 57 -13.43 -11.95 -13.54
CA ASP A 57 -14.17 -12.48 -14.69
C ASP A 57 -15.04 -11.41 -15.38
N VAL A 58 -15.46 -10.37 -14.65
CA VAL A 58 -16.32 -9.29 -15.16
C VAL A 58 -15.52 -8.07 -15.62
N ASN A 59 -14.60 -7.60 -14.77
CA ASN A 59 -13.84 -6.37 -15.02
C ASN A 59 -12.65 -6.64 -15.94
N SER A 60 -12.21 -5.59 -16.63
CA SER A 60 -10.99 -5.61 -17.42
C SER A 60 -9.73 -5.57 -16.55
N LEU A 61 -8.60 -6.01 -17.10
CA LEU A 61 -7.32 -5.94 -16.38
C LEU A 61 -6.95 -4.50 -16.01
N GLU A 62 -7.26 -3.55 -16.87
CA GLU A 62 -6.98 -2.13 -16.68
C GLU A 62 -7.78 -1.56 -15.50
N GLU A 63 -9.08 -1.87 -15.42
CA GLU A 63 -9.95 -1.47 -14.30
C GLU A 63 -9.45 -2.03 -12.97
N LEU A 64 -9.13 -3.33 -12.93
CA LEU A 64 -8.58 -3.99 -11.74
C LEU A 64 -7.26 -3.33 -11.33
N TYR A 65 -6.35 -3.09 -12.26
CA TYR A 65 -5.06 -2.47 -12.00
C TYR A 65 -5.22 -1.03 -11.46
N ALA A 66 -6.07 -0.23 -12.08
CA ALA A 66 -6.33 1.15 -11.67
C ALA A 66 -6.93 1.22 -10.27
N ARG A 67 -7.91 0.35 -9.96
CA ARG A 67 -8.51 0.32 -8.62
C ARG A 67 -7.53 -0.15 -7.56
N THR A 68 -6.77 -1.21 -7.85
CA THR A 68 -5.74 -1.73 -6.93
C THR A 68 -4.69 -0.67 -6.58
N GLN A 69 -4.21 0.10 -7.56
CA GLN A 69 -3.29 1.22 -7.30
C GLN A 69 -3.90 2.29 -6.40
N THR A 70 -5.18 2.60 -6.59
CA THR A 70 -5.91 3.58 -5.77
C THR A 70 -5.99 3.11 -4.32
N LEU A 71 -6.35 1.84 -4.11
CA LEU A 71 -6.42 1.22 -2.78
C LEU A 71 -5.06 1.19 -2.08
N GLN A 72 -3.98 0.81 -2.79
CA GLN A 72 -2.63 0.82 -2.22
C GLN A 72 -2.21 2.20 -1.73
N ARG A 73 -2.44 3.25 -2.53
CA ARG A 73 -2.14 4.64 -2.16
C ARG A 73 -2.97 5.11 -0.97
N ALA A 74 -4.26 4.78 -0.94
CA ALA A 74 -5.15 5.13 0.16
C ALA A 74 -4.69 4.51 1.48
N CYS A 75 -4.23 3.26 1.46
CA CYS A 75 -3.71 2.56 2.64
C CYS A 75 -2.42 3.22 3.16
N VAL A 76 -1.44 3.46 2.29
CA VAL A 76 -0.17 4.14 2.64
C VAL A 76 -0.42 5.53 3.23
N ASN A 77 -1.32 6.31 2.63
CA ASN A 77 -1.68 7.64 3.14
C ASN A 77 -2.32 7.57 4.52
N THR A 78 -3.16 6.56 4.77
CA THR A 78 -3.82 6.35 6.06
C THR A 78 -2.80 5.98 7.14
N GLU A 79 -1.84 5.10 6.83
CA GLU A 79 -0.77 4.73 7.76
C GLU A 79 0.17 5.91 8.06
N ALA A 80 0.54 6.67 7.03
CA ALA A 80 1.34 7.89 7.19
C ALA A 80 0.63 8.92 8.09
N LYS A 81 -0.69 9.07 7.95
CA LYS A 81 -1.50 9.95 8.82
C LYS A 81 -1.50 9.45 10.27
N ARG A 82 -1.73 8.16 10.50
CA ARG A 82 -1.68 7.54 11.84
C ARG A 82 -0.32 7.75 12.51
N LEU A 83 0.78 7.57 11.79
CA LEU A 83 2.14 7.77 12.31
C LEU A 83 2.43 9.24 12.69
N ARG A 84 1.86 10.21 11.96
CA ARG A 84 1.99 11.64 12.31
C ARG A 84 1.20 11.97 13.58
N GLU A 85 -0.02 11.44 13.71
CA GLU A 85 -0.88 11.66 14.87
C GLU A 85 -0.31 11.05 16.16
N THR A 86 0.33 9.88 16.08
CA THR A 86 1.01 9.26 17.23
C THR A 86 2.25 10.05 17.66
N LYS A 87 3.05 10.57 16.73
CA LYS A 87 4.19 11.45 17.05
C LYS A 87 3.77 12.73 17.75
N HIS A 88 2.66 13.35 17.35
CA HIS A 88 2.15 14.56 18.00
C HIS A 88 1.62 14.32 19.43
N ARG A 89 1.22 13.10 19.77
CA ARG A 89 0.76 12.76 21.14
C ARG A 89 1.88 12.31 22.08
N GLY A 90 3.05 11.91 21.55
CA GLY A 90 4.20 11.44 22.34
C GLY A 90 5.27 12.50 22.66
N GLY A 91 5.15 13.73 22.13
CA GLY A 91 6.16 14.79 22.24
C GLY A 91 6.05 15.70 23.47
N GLY A 92 5.60 15.17 24.62
CA GLY A 92 5.44 15.93 25.87
C GLY A 92 6.40 15.47 26.97
N SER A 93 7.71 15.56 26.74
CA SER A 93 8.69 15.47 27.83
C SER A 93 10.04 16.08 27.43
N GLY A 94 10.42 17.12 28.18
CA GLY A 94 11.71 17.80 28.12
C GLY A 94 11.57 19.24 27.66
N GLY A 95 11.82 20.26 28.46
CA GLY A 95 12.25 20.37 29.85
C GLY A 95 12.42 21.86 30.11
N ASP A 96 11.91 22.38 31.25
CA ASP A 96 12.12 23.77 31.65
C ASP A 96 13.53 23.93 32.23
N PRO A 97 14.45 24.70 31.61
CA PRO A 97 15.76 24.95 32.17
C PRO A 97 15.75 26.33 32.83
N ASN A 98 14.95 26.56 33.87
CA ASN A 98 15.16 27.75 34.69
C ASN A 98 14.61 27.66 36.11
N LYS A 99 15.35 26.95 36.98
CA LYS A 99 15.18 27.13 38.43
C LYS A 99 16.54 27.25 39.08
N LYS A 100 17.11 28.46 39.01
CA LYS A 100 18.07 29.01 39.98
C LYS A 100 18.21 30.51 39.72
N ASN A 101 17.50 31.32 40.52
CA ASN A 101 18.06 32.59 40.93
C ASN A 101 17.66 32.87 42.38
N SER A 102 18.53 32.47 43.30
CA SER A 102 18.53 32.98 44.67
C SER A 102 19.28 34.31 44.64
N ASN A 103 18.55 35.41 44.48
CA ASN A 103 19.09 36.71 44.83
C ASN A 103 18.92 36.90 46.34
N ASN A 104 20.06 36.78 47.01
CA ASN A 104 20.38 37.48 48.24
C ASN A 104 20.09 38.98 48.03
N ASP A 105 19.36 39.64 48.92
CA ASP A 105 19.66 41.01 49.36
C ASP A 105 18.70 41.47 50.47
N ASN A 106 19.34 41.98 51.53
CA ASN A 106 18.89 42.73 52.72
C ASN A 106 18.29 41.99 53.93
#